data_AF-A0A821R9P8-F1
#
_entry.id   AF-A0A821R9P8-F1
#
_cell.length_a   1.000
_cell.length_b   1.000
_cell.length_c   1.000
_cell.angle_alpha   90.00
_cell.angle_beta   90.00
_cell.angle_gamma   90.00
#
_symmetry.space_group_name_H-M   'P 1'
#
loop_
_entity.id
_entity.type
_entity.pdbx_description
1 polymer ?
#
loop_
_entity_poly.entity_id
_entity_poly.type
_entity_poly.pdbx_seq_one_letter_code
_entity_poly.pdbx_strand_id
1 'polypeptide(L)'
;YSRTLPETELNEKSSVLVDIGIGFSSVGADQLGIDYYQRALTMKKKCLQRNHPDFVAIFENMALNYSHLNKHLLALRYILKARRLRRKIQTLNHPNMAGTLKVLALVYSKI
;
A
#
# COMPACT_ATOMS: atom_id res chain seq x y z
N TYR A 1 -21.40 22.83 13.02
CA TYR A 1 -19.95 22.93 12.71
C TYR A 1 -19.34 21.54 12.67
N SER A 2 -19.49 20.78 11.57
CA SER A 2 -18.68 19.59 11.31
C SER A 2 -17.76 19.94 10.15
N ARG A 3 -16.49 20.22 10.44
CA ARG A 3 -15.45 20.52 9.45
C ARG A 3 -15.11 19.22 8.72
N THR A 4 -15.99 18.79 7.81
CA THR A 4 -15.67 17.75 6.85
C THR A 4 -14.61 18.33 5.93
N LEU A 5 -13.36 17.92 6.13
CA LEU A 5 -12.27 18.25 5.22
C LEU A 5 -12.73 17.85 3.81
N PRO A 6 -12.59 18.73 2.79
CA PRO A 6 -12.96 18.39 1.43
C PRO A 6 -12.22 17.11 1.01
N GLU A 7 -12.89 16.25 0.25
CA GLU A 7 -12.34 14.93 -0.15
C GLU A 7 -10.98 15.04 -0.86
N THR A 8 -10.73 16.20 -1.48
CA THR A 8 -9.46 16.58 -2.11
C THR A 8 -8.32 16.74 -1.10
N GLU A 9 -8.50 17.51 -0.03
CA GLU A 9 -7.50 17.68 1.04
C GLU A 9 -7.21 16.36 1.76
N LEU A 10 -8.24 15.53 1.94
CA LEU A 10 -8.07 14.21 2.56
C LEU A 10 -7.29 13.26 1.65
N ASN A 11 -7.47 13.37 0.32
CA ASN A 11 -6.69 12.62 -0.65
C ASN A 11 -5.22 13.09 -0.70
N GLU A 12 -4.98 14.40 -0.79
CA GLU A 12 -3.63 14.98 -0.79
C GLU A 12 -2.85 14.59 0.47
N LYS A 13 -3.46 14.78 1.65
CA LYS A 13 -2.85 14.39 2.92
C LYS A 13 -2.58 12.89 2.99
N SER A 14 -3.42 12.06 2.37
CA SER A 14 -3.17 10.62 2.30
C SER A 14 -1.98 10.28 1.40
N SER A 15 -1.76 11.01 0.31
CA SER A 15 -0.60 10.83 -0.57
C SER A 15 0.69 11.17 0.17
N VAL A 16 0.72 12.31 0.86
CA VAL A 16 1.88 12.73 1.67
C VAL A 16 2.22 11.68 2.73
N LEU A 17 1.22 11.05 3.37
CA LEU A 17 1.46 9.96 4.32
C LEU A 17 2.05 8.71 3.67
N VAL A 18 1.72 8.41 2.42
CA VAL A 18 2.34 7.32 1.66
C VAL A 18 3.81 7.64 1.41
N ASP A 19 4.11 8.86 0.98
CA ASP A 19 5.49 9.29 0.68
C ASP A 19 6.37 9.28 1.93
N ILE A 20 5.83 9.73 3.08
CA ILE A 20 6.49 9.62 4.38
C ILE A 20 6.73 8.14 4.74
N GLY A 21 5.74 7.28 4.49
CA GLY A 21 5.88 5.83 4.69
C GLY A 21 7.03 5.24 3.86
N ILE A 22 7.18 5.66 2.60
CA ILE A 22 8.28 5.24 1.72
C ILE A 22 9.62 5.72 2.28
N GLY A 23 9.69 6.97 2.72
CA GLY A 23 10.87 7.54 3.38
C GLY A 23 11.32 6.71 4.58
N PHE A 24 10.42 6.40 5.52
CA PHE A 24 10.76 5.58 6.69
C PHE A 24 11.17 4.16 6.33
N SER A 25 10.55 3.57 5.30
CA SER A 25 10.92 2.24 4.80
C SER A 25 12.35 2.23 4.24
N SER A 26 12.77 3.31 3.56
CA SER A 26 14.13 3.44 3.03
C SER A 26 15.21 3.58 4.10
N VAL A 27 14.86 4.13 5.27
CA VAL A 27 15.75 4.32 6.42
C VAL A 27 15.80 3.06 7.31
N GLY A 28 15.06 1.99 6.96
CA GLY A 28 14.97 0.76 7.75
C GLY A 28 14.02 0.86 8.96
N ALA A 29 13.28 1.96 9.08
CA ALA A 29 12.23 2.13 10.08
C ALA A 29 10.90 1.51 9.59
N ASP A 30 10.93 0.23 9.23
CA ASP A 30 9.83 -0.48 8.56
C ASP A 30 8.52 -0.43 9.35
N GLN A 31 8.60 -0.52 10.69
CA GLN A 31 7.45 -0.49 11.59
C GLN A 31 6.75 0.89 11.58
N LEU A 32 7.51 2.00 11.53
CA LEU A 32 6.96 3.34 11.38
C LEU A 32 6.34 3.51 9.98
N GLY A 33 7.03 3.04 8.94
CA GLY A 33 6.49 3.03 7.57
C GLY A 33 5.12 2.35 7.49
N ILE A 34 4.96 1.20 8.15
CA ILE A 34 3.68 0.48 8.25
C ILE A 34 2.59 1.33 8.92
N ASP A 35 2.89 2.05 10.02
CA ASP A 35 1.91 2.91 10.69
C ASP A 35 1.41 4.03 9.75
N TYR A 36 2.35 4.70 9.06
CA TYR A 36 2.01 5.74 8.07
C TYR A 36 1.16 5.20 6.92
N TYR A 37 1.49 4.02 6.39
CA TYR A 37 0.66 3.36 5.38
C TYR A 37 -0.74 3.00 5.88
N GLN A 38 -0.89 2.58 7.14
CA GLN A 38 -2.22 2.31 7.72
C GLN A 38 -3.05 3.59 7.86
N ARG A 39 -2.44 4.70 8.29
CA ARG A 39 -3.10 6.00 8.33
C ARG A 39 -3.54 6.45 6.94
N ALA A 40 -2.65 6.36 5.96
CA ALA A 40 -2.96 6.67 4.56
C ALA A 40 -4.13 5.83 4.02
N LEU A 41 -4.15 4.51 4.29
CA LEU A 41 -5.24 3.62 3.90
C LEU A 41 -6.58 4.04 4.49
N THR A 42 -6.59 4.47 5.74
CA THR A 42 -7.81 4.86 6.44
C THR A 42 -8.43 6.11 5.82
N MET A 43 -7.58 7.03 5.34
CA MET A 43 -7.99 8.23 4.62
C MET A 43 -8.41 7.91 3.18
N LYS A 44 -7.60 7.16 2.43
CA LYS A 44 -7.92 6.75 1.05
C LYS A 44 -9.22 5.96 0.97
N LYS A 45 -9.55 5.13 1.96
CA LYS A 45 -10.84 4.41 2.02
C LYS A 45 -12.07 5.32 2.12
N LYS A 46 -11.91 6.56 2.57
CA LYS A 46 -12.99 7.55 2.65
C LYS A 46 -13.16 8.33 1.35
N CYS A 47 -12.07 8.63 0.64
CA CYS A 47 -12.10 9.40 -0.61
C CYS A 47 -12.24 8.54 -1.87
N LEU A 48 -11.64 7.35 -1.88
CA LEU A 48 -11.45 6.56 -3.09
C LEU A 48 -12.29 5.28 -3.02
N GLN A 49 -12.84 4.91 -4.18
CA GLN A 49 -13.49 3.61 -4.33
C GLN A 49 -12.50 2.49 -3.99
N ARG A 50 -12.98 1.42 -3.35
CA ARG A 50 -12.14 0.33 -2.80
C ARG A 50 -11.25 -0.38 -3.82
N ASN A 51 -11.44 -0.13 -5.12
CA ASN A 51 -10.67 -0.69 -6.22
C ASN A 51 -9.62 0.29 -6.79
N HIS A 52 -9.33 1.42 -6.15
CA HIS A 52 -8.36 2.38 -6.69
C HIS A 52 -6.93 1.81 -6.75
N PRO A 53 -6.13 2.06 -7.81
CA PRO A 53 -4.77 1.55 -7.96
C PRO A 53 -3.82 1.93 -6.82
N ASP A 54 -4.05 3.06 -6.16
CA ASP A 54 -3.27 3.50 -5.00
C ASP A 54 -3.26 2.49 -3.85
N PHE A 55 -4.33 1.71 -3.68
CA PHE A 55 -4.36 0.67 -2.66
C PHE A 55 -3.35 -0.44 -2.97
N VAL A 56 -3.06 -0.72 -4.24
CA VAL A 56 -2.08 -1.72 -4.65
C VAL A 56 -0.69 -1.32 -4.18
N ALA A 57 -0.27 -0.07 -4.47
CA ALA A 57 1.04 0.43 -4.09
C ALA A 57 1.26 0.39 -2.57
N ILE A 58 0.24 0.82 -1.80
CA ILE A 58 0.34 0.79 -0.33
C ILE A 58 0.46 -0.65 0.19
N PHE A 59 -0.33 -1.59 -0.34
CA PHE A 59 -0.24 -2.99 0.09
C PHE A 59 1.07 -3.68 -0.31
N GLU A 60 1.64 -3.33 -1.46
CA GLU A 60 2.96 -3.82 -1.88
C GLU A 60 4.06 -3.32 -0.94
N ASN A 61 4.06 -2.03 -0.62
CA ASN A 61 5.06 -1.46 0.30
C ASN A 61 4.92 -2.02 1.72
N MET A 62 3.69 -2.19 2.21
CA MET A 62 3.48 -2.87 3.50
C MET A 62 4.00 -4.31 3.49
N ALA A 63 3.83 -5.04 2.37
CA ALA A 63 4.34 -6.40 2.26
C ALA A 63 5.87 -6.45 2.31
N LEU A 64 6.56 -5.51 1.65
CA LEU A 64 8.02 -5.37 1.74
C LEU A 64 8.48 -5.08 3.16
N ASN A 65 7.87 -4.10 3.83
CA ASN A 65 8.21 -3.77 5.22
C ASN A 65 7.97 -4.94 6.18
N TYR A 66 6.86 -5.67 6.04
CA TYR A 66 6.63 -6.88 6.84
C TYR A 66 7.65 -7.98 6.53
N SER A 67 8.12 -8.07 5.29
CA SER A 67 9.19 -9.00 4.92
C SER A 67 10.53 -8.62 5.52
N HIS A 68 10.82 -7.32 5.68
CA HIS A 68 12.03 -6.85 6.38
C HIS A 68 11.97 -7.15 7.89
N LEU A 69 10.77 -7.10 8.48
CA LEU A 69 10.54 -7.43 9.89
C LEU A 69 10.46 -8.94 10.16
N ASN A 70 10.83 -9.80 9.21
CA ASN A 70 10.69 -11.27 9.28
C ASN A 70 9.25 -11.77 9.56
N LYS A 71 8.25 -10.93 9.28
CA LYS A 71 6.82 -11.25 9.44
C LYS A 71 6.24 -11.78 8.14
N HIS A 72 6.81 -12.89 7.64
CA HIS A 72 6.54 -13.41 6.30
C HIS A 72 5.07 -13.75 6.05
N LEU A 73 4.35 -14.31 7.03
CA LEU A 73 2.92 -14.59 6.92
C LEU A 73 2.08 -13.32 6.72
N LEU A 74 2.45 -12.21 7.36
CA LEU A 74 1.78 -10.92 7.16
C LEU A 74 2.13 -10.35 5.80
N ALA A 75 3.40 -10.39 5.40
CA ALA A 75 3.84 -9.98 4.06
C ALA A 75 3.04 -10.71 2.95
N LEU A 76 2.90 -12.03 3.08
CA LEU A 76 2.10 -12.85 2.16
C LEU A 76 0.63 -12.42 2.11
N ARG A 77 0.02 -12.15 3.27
CA ARG A 77 -1.38 -11.68 3.33
C ARG A 77 -1.57 -10.35 2.60
N TYR A 78 -0.64 -9.41 2.76
CA TYR A 78 -0.72 -8.10 2.11
C TYR A 78 -0.44 -8.17 0.61
N ILE A 79 0.54 -8.95 0.17
CA ILE A 79 0.81 -9.11 -1.27
C ILE A 79 -0.33 -9.84 -1.99
N LEU A 80 -0.99 -10.79 -1.35
CA LEU A 80 -2.20 -11.44 -1.89
C LEU A 80 -3.37 -10.46 -2.02
N LYS A 81 -3.54 -9.53 -1.06
CA LYS A 81 -4.54 -8.45 -1.16
C LYS A 81 -4.22 -7.51 -2.33
N ALA A 82 -2.96 -7.08 -2.46
CA ALA A 82 -2.50 -6.25 -3.56
C ALA A 82 -2.79 -6.92 -4.91
N ARG A 83 -2.45 -8.21 -5.06
CA ARG A 83 -2.71 -9.00 -6.27
C ARG A 83 -4.21 -9.14 -6.58
N ARG A 84 -5.04 -9.36 -5.56
CA ARG A 84 -6.51 -9.46 -5.75
C ARG A 84 -7.10 -8.14 -6.23
N LEU A 85 -6.63 -7.02 -5.69
CA LEU A 85 -7.00 -5.68 -6.15
C LEU A 85 -6.50 -5.41 -7.55
N ARG A 86 -5.24 -5.74 -7.84
CA ARG A 86 -4.65 -5.64 -9.18
C ARG A 86 -5.50 -6.38 -10.20
N ARG A 87 -5.89 -7.63 -9.93
CA ARG A 87 -6.78 -8.41 -10.81
C ARG A 87 -8.15 -7.75 -11.04
N LYS A 88 -8.72 -7.11 -10.01
CA LYS A 88 -9.98 -6.35 -10.14
C LYS A 88 -9.82 -5.08 -10.97
N ILE A 89 -8.67 -4.43 -10.88
CA ILE A 89 -8.34 -3.23 -11.67
C ILE A 89 -8.01 -3.60 -13.12
N GLN A 90 -7.38 -4.76 -13.33
CA GLN A 90 -6.86 -5.23 -14.61
C GLN A 90 -7.94 -5.54 -15.67
N THR A 91 -9.22 -5.56 -15.30
CA THR A 91 -10.32 -5.51 -16.28
C THR A 91 -10.41 -4.16 -16.99
N LEU A 92 -9.73 -3.12 -16.48
CA LEU A 92 -9.38 -1.89 -17.20
C LEU A 92 -7.87 -1.97 -17.57
N ASN A 93 -7.58 -2.16 -18.86
CA ASN A 93 -6.25 -2.25 -19.48
C ASN A 93 -5.15 -1.34 -18.87
N HIS A 94 -4.27 -1.88 -18.02
CA HIS A 94 -3.00 -1.20 -17.69
C HIS A 94 -1.82 -2.17 -17.42
N PRO A 95 -0.59 -1.86 -17.90
CA PRO A 95 0.55 -2.78 -17.99
C PRO A 95 1.41 -2.87 -16.72
N ASN A 96 0.87 -2.58 -15.53
CA ASN A 96 1.70 -2.55 -14.31
C ASN A 96 1.84 -3.93 -13.60
N MET A 97 1.67 -5.05 -14.30
CA MET A 97 1.76 -6.39 -13.71
C MET A 97 3.17 -6.75 -13.21
N ALA A 98 4.21 -6.19 -13.83
CA ALA A 98 5.60 -6.47 -13.51
C ALA A 98 6.01 -6.07 -12.09
N GLY A 99 5.51 -4.93 -11.59
CA GLY A 99 5.84 -4.43 -10.24
C GLY A 99 5.35 -5.37 -9.13
N THR A 100 4.08 -5.79 -9.20
CA THR A 100 3.46 -6.67 -8.21
C THR A 100 4.12 -8.05 -8.19
N LEU A 101 4.47 -8.59 -9.36
CA LEU A 101 5.16 -9.89 -9.47
C LEU A 101 6.59 -9.81 -8.90
N LYS A 102 7.30 -8.71 -9.12
CA LYS A 102 8.64 -8.49 -8.53
C LYS A 102 8.58 -8.46 -7.01
N VAL A 103 7.62 -7.74 -6.43
CA VAL A 103 7.42 -7.70 -4.97
C VAL A 103 7.05 -9.09 -4.43
N LEU A 104 6.19 -9.82 -5.15
CA LEU A 104 5.83 -11.18 -4.77
C LEU A 104 7.06 -12.12 -4.80
N ALA A 105 7.87 -12.07 -5.86
CA ALA A 105 9.10 -12.85 -5.94
C ALA A 105 10.07 -12.54 -4.78
N LEU A 106 10.24 -11.27 -4.42
CA LEU A 106 11.04 -10.84 -3.26
C LEU A 106 10.51 -11.36 -1.92
N VAL A 107 9.19 -11.36 -1.73
CA VAL A 107 8.57 -11.88 -0.51
C VAL A 107 8.73 -13.40 -0.44
N TYR A 108 8.51 -14.11 -1.54
CA TYR A 108 8.66 -15.57 -1.61
C TYR A 108 10.11 -16.03 -1.51
N SER A 109 11.09 -15.27 -2.01
CA SER A 109 12.51 -15.63 -1.87
C SER A 109 13.03 -15.51 -0.43
N LYS A 110 12.30 -14.81 0.43
CA LYS A 110 12.62 -14.62 1.85
C LYS A 110 11.83 -15.54 2.79
N ILE A 111 10.94 -16.38 2.25
CA ILE A 111 10.23 -17.44 2.98
C ILE A 111 11.04 -18.72 2.88
#